data_AF-A0A4Y9XN16-F1
#
_entry.id   AF-A0A4Y9XN16-F1
#
_cell.length_a   1.000
_cell.length_b   1.000
_cell.length_c   1.000
_cell.angle_alpha   90.00
_cell.angle_beta   90.00
_cell.angle_gamma   90.00
#
_symmetry.space_group_name_H-M   'P 1'
#
loop_
_entity.id
_entity.type
_entity.pdbx_description
1 polymer ?
#
loop_
_entity_poly.entity_id
_entity_poly.type
_entity_poly.pdbx_seq_one_letter_code
_entity_poly.pdbx_strand_id
1 'polypeptide(L)'
;MGDGRAKPFNAGYEWFNTSANEVVYDTAISYQNTYTGGVLQQATSVVTETDQDCYEYETGCYSIYGVEYKPGFDDAYITWMSDNKQAWTLTVAGLAADSRVDISSRPVLQEPMYLIMNLGMSHNFGDVDLAAIPFPVHLRVDYIRVYQPSDAINIGCDPDDFPTAAYIARYAEAYVNPNLTTWEDDYAQEWPKNSFLGEC
;
A
#
# COMPACT_ATOMS: atom_id res chain seq x y z
N MET A 1 -10.22 -0.97 -7.08
CA MET A 1 -9.84 -1.65 -5.82
C MET A 1 -8.70 -0.87 -5.17
N GLY A 2 -8.87 -0.44 -3.91
CA GLY A 2 -7.78 0.09 -3.08
C GLY A 2 -7.45 -0.95 -2.01
N ASP A 3 -6.17 -1.27 -1.84
CA ASP A 3 -5.68 -2.28 -0.88
C ASP A 3 -4.54 -1.72 -0.04
N GLY A 4 -4.55 -2.05 1.24
CA GLY A 4 -3.45 -1.89 2.18
C GLY A 4 -3.11 -3.25 2.79
N ARG A 5 -1.82 -3.48 3.09
CA ARG A 5 -1.38 -4.73 3.73
C ARG A 5 -0.78 -4.45 5.08
N ALA A 6 -1.26 -5.16 6.09
CA ALA A 6 -0.75 -5.06 7.44
C ALA A 6 0.07 -6.31 7.78
N LYS A 7 1.21 -6.12 8.43
CA LYS A 7 1.96 -7.15 9.15
C LYS A 7 2.35 -6.60 10.53
N PRO A 8 2.40 -7.42 11.58
CA PRO A 8 1.90 -8.82 11.66
C PRO A 8 0.37 -8.94 11.48
N PHE A 9 -0.15 -10.16 11.30
CA PHE A 9 -1.57 -10.42 10.93
C PHE A 9 -2.48 -10.66 12.14
N ASN A 10 -3.62 -9.98 12.18
CA ASN A 10 -4.73 -10.28 13.08
C ASN A 10 -5.19 -11.73 12.98
N ALA A 11 -5.84 -12.21 14.03
CA ALA A 11 -6.48 -13.53 14.02
C ALA A 11 -7.49 -13.60 12.86
N GLY A 12 -7.37 -14.63 12.02
CA GLY A 12 -8.24 -14.80 10.84
C GLY A 12 -8.06 -13.75 9.74
N TYR A 13 -7.02 -12.92 9.79
CA TYR A 13 -6.85 -11.75 8.91
C TYR A 13 -7.97 -10.71 9.09
N GLU A 14 -8.63 -10.72 10.24
CA GLU A 14 -9.75 -9.85 10.57
C GLU A 14 -9.24 -8.55 11.21
N TRP A 15 -9.08 -7.50 10.40
CA TRP A 15 -8.83 -6.17 10.92
C TRP A 15 -10.12 -5.56 11.48
N PHE A 16 -10.00 -4.50 12.29
CA PHE A 16 -11.16 -3.89 12.96
C PHE A 16 -11.92 -2.94 12.02
N ASN A 17 -12.59 -3.48 11.00
CA ASN A 17 -13.28 -2.75 9.94
C ASN A 17 -14.68 -2.22 10.35
N THR A 18 -14.77 -1.68 11.57
CA THR A 18 -16.01 -1.04 12.05
C THR A 18 -16.29 0.25 11.27
N SER A 19 -17.52 0.75 11.28
CA SER A 19 -17.86 2.04 10.63
C SER A 19 -17.12 3.26 11.21
N ALA A 20 -16.41 3.11 12.33
CA ALA A 20 -15.53 4.15 12.87
C ALA A 20 -14.12 4.10 12.25
N ASN A 21 -13.70 2.95 11.74
CA ASN A 21 -12.36 2.70 11.21
C ASN A 21 -12.34 2.53 9.69
N GLU A 22 -13.48 2.17 9.10
CA GLU A 22 -13.72 2.05 7.67
C GLU A 22 -14.82 3.03 7.28
N VAL A 23 -14.47 4.05 6.51
CA VAL A 23 -15.43 4.99 5.94
C VAL A 23 -15.54 4.72 4.45
N VAL A 24 -16.66 4.19 3.99
CA VAL A 24 -16.99 4.03 2.57
C VAL A 24 -17.91 5.20 2.18
N TYR A 25 -17.46 6.06 1.25
CA TYR A 25 -18.15 7.32 0.96
C TYR A 25 -19.37 7.13 0.06
N ASP A 26 -19.33 6.16 -0.86
CA ASP A 26 -20.46 5.80 -1.74
C ASP A 26 -20.72 4.30 -1.72
N THR A 27 -21.68 3.89 -0.90
CA THR A 27 -22.05 2.47 -0.73
C THR A 27 -22.85 1.92 -1.91
N ALA A 28 -23.22 2.72 -2.91
CA ALA A 28 -23.90 2.23 -4.11
C ALA A 28 -22.91 1.55 -5.07
N ILE A 29 -21.65 1.99 -5.06
CA ILE A 29 -20.59 1.50 -5.95
C ILE A 29 -19.39 0.91 -5.22
N SER A 30 -19.29 1.13 -3.90
CA SER A 30 -18.18 0.64 -3.07
C SER A 30 -18.66 -0.26 -1.93
N TYR A 31 -17.93 -1.34 -1.68
CA TYR A 31 -18.20 -2.28 -0.60
C TYR A 31 -16.92 -2.97 -0.10
N GLN A 32 -16.93 -3.37 1.18
CA GLN A 32 -15.84 -4.11 1.80
C GLN A 32 -15.54 -5.38 1.00
N ASN A 33 -14.27 -5.56 0.63
CA ASN A 33 -13.84 -6.74 -0.09
C ASN A 33 -14.00 -8.00 0.77
N THR A 34 -14.53 -9.07 0.19
CA THR A 34 -14.69 -10.36 0.87
C THR A 34 -13.36 -11.10 1.03
N TYR A 35 -12.33 -10.73 0.28
CA TYR A 35 -10.98 -11.26 0.47
C TYR A 35 -10.26 -10.53 1.61
N THR A 36 -10.00 -11.25 2.71
CA THR A 36 -9.34 -10.70 3.91
C THR A 36 -7.85 -11.03 3.99
N GLY A 37 -7.35 -11.98 3.20
CA GLY A 37 -5.95 -12.37 3.20
C GLY A 37 -5.68 -13.86 3.02
N GLY A 38 -4.48 -14.27 3.41
CA GLY A 38 -3.98 -15.64 3.38
C GLY A 38 -2.66 -15.73 4.15
N VAL A 39 -2.02 -16.90 4.16
CA VAL A 39 -0.85 -17.16 5.03
C VAL A 39 0.34 -16.20 4.83
N LEU A 40 0.38 -15.48 3.70
CA LEU A 40 1.43 -14.51 3.37
C LEU A 40 0.98 -13.04 3.47
N GLN A 41 -0.31 -12.76 3.69
CA GLN A 41 -0.87 -11.40 3.70
C GLN A 41 -2.17 -11.26 4.49
N GLN A 42 -2.36 -10.10 5.12
CA GLN A 42 -3.67 -9.60 5.53
C GLN A 42 -4.00 -8.39 4.67
N ALA A 43 -5.22 -8.33 4.16
CA ALA A 43 -5.71 -7.27 3.28
C ALA A 43 -6.72 -6.37 4.02
N THR A 44 -6.49 -5.06 3.93
CA THR A 44 -7.49 -4.03 4.24
C THR A 44 -7.91 -3.41 2.92
N SER A 45 -9.08 -3.80 2.40
CA SER A 45 -9.46 -3.42 1.05
C SER A 45 -10.95 -3.24 0.84
N VAL A 46 -11.26 -2.32 -0.08
CA VAL A 46 -12.60 -2.03 -0.59
C VAL A 46 -12.61 -2.22 -2.10
N VAL A 47 -13.68 -2.84 -2.59
CA VAL A 47 -13.99 -2.90 -4.02
C VAL A 47 -14.82 -1.67 -4.35
N THR A 48 -14.40 -0.90 -5.34
CA THR A 48 -15.12 0.26 -5.88
C THR A 48 -15.23 0.06 -7.38
N GLU A 49 -16.42 0.34 -7.93
CA GLU A 49 -16.58 0.51 -9.37
C GLU A 49 -15.73 1.70 -9.84
N THR A 50 -15.01 1.51 -10.94
CA THR A 50 -14.23 2.55 -11.61
C THR A 50 -15.02 3.13 -12.76
N ASP A 51 -14.59 4.28 -13.29
CA ASP A 51 -15.20 4.82 -14.51
C ASP A 51 -14.93 3.90 -15.70
N GLN A 52 -15.97 3.19 -16.15
CA GLN A 52 -15.89 2.23 -17.24
C GLN A 52 -15.60 2.93 -18.58
N ASP A 53 -16.03 4.18 -18.75
CA ASP A 53 -15.86 4.92 -20.01
C ASP A 53 -14.38 5.27 -20.28
N CYS A 54 -13.52 5.24 -19.26
CA CYS A 54 -12.10 5.57 -19.35
C CYS A 54 -11.18 4.35 -19.57
N TYR A 55 -11.73 3.17 -19.85
CA TYR A 55 -10.93 2.04 -20.36
C TYR A 55 -10.55 2.29 -21.83
N GLU A 56 -9.38 1.78 -22.27
CA GLU A 56 -8.74 2.17 -23.53
C GLU A 56 -9.63 2.03 -24.79
N TYR A 57 -10.58 1.10 -24.81
CA TYR A 57 -11.43 0.81 -25.97
C TYR A 57 -12.88 1.24 -25.80
N GLU A 58 -13.19 2.01 -24.76
CA GLU A 58 -14.52 2.56 -24.51
C GLU A 58 -14.63 3.97 -25.12
N THR A 59 -14.79 5.02 -24.31
CA THR A 59 -14.97 6.40 -24.82
C THR A 59 -13.66 7.17 -24.96
N GLY A 60 -12.57 6.70 -24.35
CA GLY A 60 -11.24 7.31 -24.45
C GLY A 60 -11.06 8.55 -23.56
N CYS A 61 -11.33 8.43 -22.26
CA CYS A 61 -11.06 9.46 -21.25
C CYS A 61 -9.95 9.07 -20.27
N TYR A 62 -9.56 10.02 -19.42
CA TYR A 62 -8.66 9.80 -18.27
C TYR A 62 -9.46 9.94 -16.98
N SER A 63 -9.30 8.98 -16.07
CA SER A 63 -9.86 9.05 -14.71
C SER A 63 -8.75 9.31 -13.70
N ILE A 64 -9.08 10.09 -12.65
CA ILE A 64 -8.13 10.47 -11.60
C ILE A 64 -8.20 9.45 -10.47
N TYR A 65 -7.06 8.82 -10.20
CA TYR A 65 -6.84 7.94 -9.06
C TYR A 65 -5.85 8.58 -8.09
N GLY A 66 -6.02 8.33 -6.81
CA GLY A 66 -5.18 8.93 -5.78
C GLY A 66 -5.14 8.12 -4.50
N VAL A 67 -4.07 8.31 -3.74
CA VAL A 67 -3.92 7.86 -2.37
C VAL A 67 -3.42 9.04 -1.56
N GLU A 68 -4.15 9.38 -0.50
CA GLU A 68 -3.72 10.29 0.54
C GLU A 68 -3.44 9.47 1.80
N TYR A 69 -2.39 9.78 2.54
CA TYR A 69 -2.16 9.15 3.83
C TYR A 69 -1.53 10.13 4.81
N LYS A 70 -1.84 9.92 6.09
CA LYS A 70 -1.17 10.54 7.23
C LYS A 70 -0.46 9.42 8.02
N PRO A 71 0.87 9.44 8.12
CA PRO A 71 1.64 8.41 8.82
C PRO A 71 1.48 8.50 10.34
N GLY A 72 1.73 7.41 11.07
CA GLY A 72 1.77 7.40 12.54
C GLY A 72 0.82 6.40 13.21
N PHE A 73 0.75 6.47 14.55
CA PHE A 73 -0.08 5.59 15.40
C PHE A 73 -1.38 6.24 15.89
N ASP A 74 -1.47 7.57 15.86
CA ASP A 74 -2.51 8.32 16.56
C ASP A 74 -3.72 8.61 15.66
N ASP A 75 -3.76 9.80 15.03
CA ASP A 75 -4.83 10.23 14.13
C ASP A 75 -4.50 9.95 12.66
N ALA A 76 -3.71 8.90 12.44
CA ALA A 76 -3.23 8.45 11.14
C ALA A 76 -4.33 7.77 10.32
N TYR A 77 -4.25 7.90 8.99
CA TYR A 77 -5.24 7.33 8.07
C TYR A 77 -4.66 7.13 6.67
N ILE A 78 -5.39 6.36 5.85
CA ILE A 78 -5.17 6.25 4.41
C ILE A 78 -6.52 6.42 3.72
N THR A 79 -6.59 7.29 2.72
CA THR A 79 -7.78 7.52 1.88
C THR A 79 -7.45 7.21 0.44
N TRP A 80 -8.25 6.36 -0.18
CA TRP A 80 -8.16 6.06 -1.61
C TRP A 80 -9.19 6.87 -2.38
N MET A 81 -8.79 7.30 -3.57
CA MET A 81 -9.62 8.06 -4.49
C MET A 81 -9.78 7.32 -5.82
N SER A 82 -10.99 7.36 -6.36
CA SER A 82 -11.36 6.83 -7.68
C SER A 82 -12.26 7.85 -8.35
N ASP A 83 -12.07 8.10 -9.65
CA ASP A 83 -12.83 9.10 -10.39
C ASP A 83 -12.86 10.48 -9.70
N ASN A 84 -11.69 10.93 -9.23
CA ASN A 84 -11.52 12.22 -8.53
C ASN A 84 -12.40 12.38 -7.26
N LYS A 85 -12.92 11.29 -6.70
CA LYS A 85 -13.74 11.26 -5.48
C LYS A 85 -13.10 10.34 -4.45
N GLN A 86 -13.30 10.65 -3.17
CA GLN A 86 -12.89 9.75 -2.10
C GLN A 86 -13.75 8.48 -2.20
N ALA A 87 -13.11 7.33 -2.33
CA ALA A 87 -13.78 6.03 -2.40
C ALA A 87 -13.96 5.47 -0.99
N TRP A 88 -12.87 5.39 -0.23
CA TRP A 88 -12.90 4.94 1.16
C TRP A 88 -11.69 5.41 1.96
N THR A 89 -11.83 5.40 3.29
CA THR A 89 -10.77 5.72 4.26
C THR A 89 -10.61 4.60 5.28
N LEU A 90 -9.36 4.20 5.52
CA LEU A 90 -8.91 3.40 6.66
C LEU A 90 -8.35 4.35 7.72
N THR A 91 -8.84 4.30 8.95
CA THR A 91 -8.18 4.94 10.10
C THR A 91 -7.26 3.95 10.80
N VAL A 92 -6.18 4.44 11.41
CA VAL A 92 -5.17 3.59 12.07
C VAL A 92 -5.74 2.74 13.22
N ALA A 93 -6.86 3.15 13.81
CA ALA A 93 -7.59 2.36 14.80
C ALA A 93 -8.11 1.03 14.23
N GLY A 94 -8.28 0.90 12.91
CA GLY A 94 -8.55 -0.37 12.23
C GLY A 94 -7.40 -1.38 12.35
N LEU A 95 -6.19 -0.89 12.61
CA LEU A 95 -4.95 -1.66 12.78
C LEU A 95 -4.52 -1.77 14.25
N ALA A 96 -5.45 -1.58 15.19
CA ALA A 96 -5.20 -1.72 16.62
C ALA A 96 -4.66 -3.11 17.01
N ALA A 97 -4.24 -3.21 18.28
CA ALA A 97 -3.71 -4.44 18.87
C ALA A 97 -4.73 -5.58 18.85
N ASP A 98 -4.24 -6.80 18.69
CA ASP A 98 -5.04 -8.04 18.69
C ASP A 98 -4.47 -9.05 19.67
N SER A 99 -5.08 -9.10 20.85
CA SER A 99 -4.72 -10.02 21.93
C SER A 99 -4.98 -11.50 21.62
N ARG A 100 -5.72 -11.83 20.55
CA ARG A 100 -5.91 -13.24 20.14
C ARG A 100 -4.62 -13.87 19.60
N VAL A 101 -3.69 -13.02 19.17
CA VAL A 101 -2.44 -13.38 18.50
C VAL A 101 -1.24 -12.58 19.02
N ASP A 102 -1.39 -11.86 20.13
CA ASP A 102 -0.34 -11.08 20.82
C ASP A 102 0.36 -10.04 19.91
N ILE A 103 -0.41 -9.35 19.07
CA ILE A 103 0.12 -8.30 18.17
C ILE A 103 -0.28 -6.92 18.68
N SER A 104 0.68 -6.01 18.77
CA SER A 104 0.44 -4.60 19.11
C SER A 104 -0.20 -3.82 17.96
N SER A 105 -0.66 -2.60 18.24
CA SER A 105 -1.12 -1.67 17.20
C SER A 105 -0.05 -1.48 16.13
N ARG A 106 -0.46 -1.34 14.86
CA ARG A 106 0.44 -1.05 13.74
C ARG A 106 0.18 0.37 13.24
N PRO A 107 1.22 1.12 12.87
CA PRO A 107 1.04 2.47 12.36
C PRO A 107 0.59 2.44 10.90
N VAL A 108 0.05 3.56 10.42
CA VAL A 108 0.13 3.88 8.98
C VAL A 108 1.60 4.16 8.66
N LEU A 109 2.09 3.58 7.56
CA LEU A 109 3.50 3.52 7.19
C LEU A 109 4.21 4.88 7.34
N GLN A 110 5.30 4.89 8.10
CA GLN A 110 6.13 6.08 8.34
C GLN A 110 7.40 6.08 7.48
N GLU A 111 7.66 4.97 6.78
CA GLU A 111 8.85 4.78 5.95
C GLU A 111 8.71 5.49 4.60
N PRO A 112 9.82 5.88 3.95
CA PRO A 112 9.81 6.44 2.61
C PRO A 112 9.13 5.49 1.60
N MET A 113 8.21 6.03 0.82
CA MET A 113 7.53 5.30 -0.25
C MET A 113 7.97 5.80 -1.62
N TYR A 114 7.84 4.94 -2.62
CA TYR A 114 7.97 5.29 -4.02
C TYR A 114 6.73 4.86 -4.78
N LEU A 115 6.44 5.54 -5.90
CA LEU A 115 5.29 5.25 -6.75
C LEU A 115 5.71 4.27 -7.85
N ILE A 116 4.95 3.18 -7.97
CA ILE A 116 5.07 2.24 -9.08
C ILE A 116 3.74 2.22 -9.83
N MET A 117 3.81 2.30 -11.15
CA MET A 117 2.68 2.07 -12.03
C MET A 117 3.07 1.02 -13.06
N ASN A 118 2.27 -0.03 -13.16
CA ASN A 118 2.49 -1.12 -14.11
C ASN A 118 1.19 -1.50 -14.80
N LEU A 119 1.32 -2.02 -16.02
CA LEU A 119 0.28 -2.80 -16.68
C LEU A 119 0.77 -4.24 -16.72
N GLY A 120 0.05 -5.12 -16.04
CA GLY A 120 0.44 -6.52 -15.92
C GLY A 120 -0.76 -7.44 -15.78
N MET A 121 -0.52 -8.72 -16.07
CA MET A 121 -1.49 -9.80 -15.92
C MET A 121 -0.82 -10.93 -15.13
N SER A 122 -1.57 -11.60 -14.27
CA SER A 122 -1.08 -12.76 -13.54
C SER A 122 -2.23 -13.70 -13.21
N HIS A 123 -2.03 -14.98 -13.52
CA HIS A 123 -2.99 -16.05 -13.20
C HIS A 123 -3.19 -16.25 -11.68
N ASN A 124 -2.35 -15.62 -10.84
CA ASN A 124 -2.52 -15.66 -9.38
C ASN A 124 -3.63 -14.71 -8.88
N PHE A 125 -4.09 -13.76 -9.70
CA PHE A 125 -5.16 -12.81 -9.33
C PHE A 125 -6.52 -13.18 -9.93
N GLY A 126 -6.57 -14.11 -10.88
CA GLY A 126 -7.78 -14.52 -11.58
C GLY A 126 -7.46 -15.30 -12.84
N ASP A 127 -8.48 -15.90 -13.46
CA ASP A 127 -8.32 -16.55 -14.75
C ASP A 127 -8.07 -15.51 -15.85
N VAL A 128 -7.22 -15.83 -16.82
CA VAL A 128 -6.82 -14.91 -17.89
C VAL A 128 -7.12 -15.54 -19.24
N ASP A 129 -8.20 -15.09 -19.88
CA ASP A 129 -8.54 -15.47 -21.23
C ASP A 129 -7.76 -14.63 -22.25
N LEU A 130 -6.59 -15.12 -22.63
CA LEU A 130 -5.71 -14.44 -23.60
C LEU A 130 -6.35 -14.28 -24.99
N ALA A 131 -7.31 -15.13 -25.35
CA ALA A 131 -7.96 -15.05 -26.67
C ALA A 131 -8.98 -13.90 -26.75
N ALA A 132 -9.54 -13.50 -25.60
CA ALA A 132 -10.49 -12.40 -25.50
C ALA A 132 -9.82 -11.02 -25.38
N ILE A 133 -8.50 -10.96 -25.10
CA ILE A 133 -7.80 -9.69 -24.87
C ILE A 133 -7.36 -9.08 -26.21
N PRO A 134 -7.71 -7.81 -26.50
CA PRO A 134 -7.41 -7.14 -27.77
C PRO A 134 -5.97 -6.61 -27.82
N PHE A 135 -4.97 -7.50 -27.83
CA PHE A 135 -3.57 -7.08 -27.88
C PHE A 135 -3.22 -6.30 -29.17
N PRO A 136 -2.33 -5.27 -29.08
CA PRO A 136 -1.68 -4.75 -27.88
C PRO A 136 -2.59 -3.84 -27.04
N VAL A 137 -2.47 -3.93 -25.71
CA VAL A 137 -3.18 -3.09 -24.73
C VAL A 137 -2.22 -2.11 -24.05
N HIS A 138 -2.72 -0.96 -23.63
CA HIS A 138 -1.90 0.12 -23.07
C HIS A 138 -2.49 0.72 -21.78
N LEU A 139 -1.60 1.11 -20.88
CA LEU A 139 -1.90 1.98 -19.75
C LEU A 139 -1.36 3.37 -20.11
N ARG A 140 -2.27 4.33 -20.28
CA ARG A 140 -1.92 5.71 -20.62
C ARG A 140 -1.97 6.57 -19.37
N VAL A 141 -0.91 7.34 -19.15
CA VAL A 141 -0.78 8.24 -18.00
C VAL A 141 -0.57 9.64 -18.53
N ASP A 142 -1.53 10.52 -18.28
CA ASP A 142 -1.43 11.94 -18.67
C ASP A 142 -0.50 12.70 -17.74
N TYR A 143 -0.69 12.55 -16.42
CA TYR A 143 0.16 13.17 -15.42
C TYR A 143 0.23 12.36 -14.13
N ILE A 144 1.28 12.64 -13.35
CA ILE A 144 1.43 12.23 -11.95
C ILE A 144 1.67 13.49 -11.13
N ARG A 145 1.02 13.59 -9.97
CA ARG A 145 1.26 14.67 -9.01
C ARG A 145 1.52 14.08 -7.64
N VAL A 146 2.52 14.63 -6.96
CA VAL A 146 2.87 14.31 -5.58
C VAL A 146 2.71 15.59 -4.77
N TYR A 147 1.97 15.49 -3.67
CA TYR A 147 1.67 16.60 -2.79
C TYR A 147 2.26 16.31 -1.40
N GLN A 148 2.78 17.35 -0.76
CA GLN A 148 3.12 17.34 0.66
C GLN A 148 2.52 18.59 1.30
N PRO A 149 2.07 18.52 2.56
CA PRO A 149 1.67 19.72 3.29
C PRO A 149 2.81 20.74 3.31
N SER A 150 2.47 22.01 3.15
CA SER A 150 3.48 23.08 3.03
C SER A 150 4.36 23.25 4.27
N ASP A 151 3.89 22.77 5.41
CA ASP A 151 4.55 22.78 6.72
C ASP A 151 5.16 21.43 7.12
N ALA A 152 5.04 20.40 6.29
CA ALA A 152 5.54 19.04 6.54
C ALA A 152 6.19 18.44 5.28
N ILE A 153 7.06 19.21 4.63
CA ILE A 153 7.84 18.73 3.48
C ILE A 153 8.96 17.84 3.98
N ASN A 154 8.95 16.58 3.53
CA ASN A 154 9.96 15.60 3.88
C ASN A 154 10.34 14.79 2.62
N ILE A 155 11.48 15.12 2.02
CA ILE A 155 11.96 14.50 0.77
C ILE A 155 13.40 14.06 0.99
N GLY A 156 13.71 12.82 0.60
CA GLY A 156 15.06 12.28 0.60
C GLY A 156 15.16 10.96 1.37
N CYS A 157 16.38 10.49 1.55
CA CYS A 157 16.71 9.27 2.28
C CYS A 157 17.43 9.55 3.61
N ASP A 158 17.30 10.76 4.14
CA ASP A 158 17.91 11.16 5.42
C ASP A 158 17.10 12.22 6.18
N PRO A 159 15.80 11.99 6.43
CA PRO A 159 15.04 12.88 7.30
C PRO A 159 15.52 12.82 8.75
N ASP A 160 15.31 13.90 9.51
CA ASP A 160 15.72 14.01 10.91
C ASP A 160 15.15 12.87 11.79
N ASP A 161 13.91 12.45 11.53
CA ASP A 161 13.23 11.37 12.27
C ASP A 161 13.69 9.96 11.83
N PHE A 162 14.26 9.83 10.63
CA PHE A 162 14.80 8.57 10.09
C PHE A 162 16.15 8.80 9.39
N PRO A 163 17.23 9.08 10.14
CA PRO A 163 18.52 9.43 9.55
C PRO A 163 19.21 8.19 8.95
N THR A 164 18.91 7.89 7.68
CA THR A 164 19.37 6.69 7.00
C THR A 164 20.56 6.91 6.06
N ALA A 165 21.05 8.15 5.83
CA ALA A 165 22.16 8.40 4.91
C ALA A 165 23.42 7.63 5.29
N ALA A 166 23.78 7.62 6.58
CA ALA A 166 24.98 6.93 7.05
C ALA A 166 24.89 5.41 6.80
N TYR A 167 23.71 4.83 6.98
CA TYR A 167 23.46 3.42 6.71
C TYR A 167 23.53 3.12 5.21
N ILE A 168 22.82 3.89 4.39
CA ILE A 168 22.81 3.75 2.93
C ILE A 168 24.23 3.91 2.36
N ALA A 169 24.98 4.90 2.82
CA ALA A 169 26.36 5.13 2.40
C ALA A 169 27.28 3.95 2.77
N ARG A 170 27.09 3.36 3.96
CA ARG A 170 27.84 2.18 4.40
C ARG A 170 27.56 0.95 3.52
N TYR A 171 26.32 0.81 3.04
CA TYR A 171 25.87 -0.35 2.26
C TYR A 171 25.50 0.02 0.82
N ALA A 172 26.21 0.99 0.21
CA ALA A 172 25.79 1.64 -1.03
C ALA A 172 25.56 0.66 -2.19
N GLU A 173 26.34 -0.43 -2.27
CA GLU A 173 26.20 -1.43 -3.33
C GLU A 173 24.83 -2.11 -3.32
N ALA A 174 24.25 -2.40 -2.14
CA ALA A 174 22.91 -2.97 -2.03
C ALA A 174 21.82 -2.08 -2.64
N TYR A 175 22.05 -0.77 -2.68
CA TYR A 175 21.07 0.21 -3.16
C TYR A 175 21.28 0.61 -4.63
N VAL A 176 22.38 0.19 -5.26
CA VAL A 176 22.69 0.54 -6.66
C VAL A 176 22.89 -0.68 -7.57
N ASN A 177 23.02 -1.88 -7.02
CA ASN A 177 23.21 -3.11 -7.78
C ASN A 177 21.91 -3.94 -7.79
N PRO A 178 21.14 -3.95 -8.90
CA PRO A 178 19.87 -4.66 -8.97
C PRO A 178 20.01 -6.20 -8.95
N ASN A 179 21.23 -6.74 -9.08
CA ASN A 179 21.48 -8.17 -8.98
C ASN A 179 21.60 -8.67 -7.54
N LEU A 180 21.71 -7.77 -6.56
CA LEU A 180 21.76 -8.14 -5.15
C LEU A 180 20.34 -8.21 -4.60
N THR A 181 19.74 -9.41 -4.66
CA THR A 181 18.33 -9.62 -4.26
C THR A 181 18.18 -10.14 -2.85
N THR A 182 19.27 -10.61 -2.25
CA THR A 182 19.32 -11.18 -0.90
C THR A 182 20.49 -10.59 -0.11
N TRP A 183 20.26 -10.36 1.19
CA TRP A 183 21.24 -9.70 2.05
C TRP A 183 22.43 -10.61 2.40
N GLU A 184 22.16 -11.88 2.69
CA GLU A 184 23.19 -12.86 3.06
C GLU A 184 23.79 -13.57 1.85
N ASP A 185 22.98 -14.07 0.91
CA ASP A 185 23.50 -14.91 -0.19
C ASP A 185 24.16 -14.08 -1.31
N ASP A 186 23.47 -13.04 -1.81
CA ASP A 186 24.00 -12.21 -2.90
C ASP A 186 24.95 -11.13 -2.37
N TYR A 187 24.54 -10.39 -1.33
CA TYR A 187 25.31 -9.25 -0.81
C TYR A 187 26.35 -9.61 0.26
N ALA A 188 26.30 -10.85 0.78
CA ALA A 188 27.28 -11.38 1.73
C ALA A 188 27.46 -10.52 3.00
N GLN A 189 26.38 -9.91 3.51
CA GLN A 189 26.37 -9.18 4.78
C GLN A 189 25.69 -9.99 5.89
N GLU A 190 26.09 -9.77 7.14
CA GLU A 190 25.39 -10.35 8.29
C GLU A 190 23.97 -9.79 8.41
N TRP A 191 22.99 -10.66 8.71
CA TRP A 191 21.64 -10.22 9.01
C TRP A 191 21.61 -9.25 10.21
N PRO A 192 20.90 -8.11 10.11
CA PRO A 192 20.72 -7.21 11.25
C PRO A 192 20.12 -7.94 12.45
N LYS A 193 20.79 -7.86 13.61
CA LYS A 193 20.33 -8.51 14.84
C LYS A 193 19.23 -7.67 15.49
N ASN A 194 18.14 -8.32 15.88
CA ASN A 194 17.12 -7.74 16.76
C ASN A 194 17.09 -8.49 18.09
N SER A 195 16.76 -7.80 19.18
CA SER A 195 16.53 -8.41 20.50
C SER A 195 15.19 -7.93 21.05
N PHE A 196 14.37 -8.85 21.52
CA PHE A 196 13.18 -8.49 22.28
C PHE A 196 13.61 -7.85 23.60
N LEU A 197 13.24 -6.57 23.80
CA LEU A 197 13.68 -5.80 24.96
C LEU A 197 12.93 -6.17 26.25
N GLY A 198 11.81 -6.91 26.17
CA GLY A 198 11.00 -7.26 27.33
C GLY A 198 10.22 -6.08 27.92
N GLU A 199 10.22 -4.95 27.24
CA GLU A 199 9.49 -3.74 27.61
C GLU A 199 8.23 -3.68 26.74
N CYS A 200 7.05 -3.67 27.38
CA CYS A 200 5.75 -3.45 26.77
C CYS A 200 5.06 -2.30 27.50
#